data_AF-A0A662BD40-F1
#
_entry.id   AF-A0A662BD40-F1
#
_cell.length_a   1.000
_cell.length_b   1.000
_cell.length_c   1.000
_cell.angle_alpha   90.00
_cell.angle_beta   90.00
_cell.angle_gamma   90.00
#
_symmetry.space_group_name_H-M   'P 1'
#
loop_
_entity.id
_entity.type
_entity.pdbx_description
1 polymer ?
#
loop_
_entity_poly.entity_id
_entity_poly.type
_entity_poly.pdbx_seq_one_letter_code
_entity_poly.pdbx_strand_id
1 'polypeptide(L)'
;MKKVTLFLIAYFVLANLFGQNSKSEHNKVYHLNYKVDIPVTVALIATNYYGFSLLRQKPHLDAIQINSLNKNDVWAFDRRALEQNYSYSCRQKALDISDWGMNISIFMPVFLALDKKIRKEWYDVLLLYVETQFVGSNMYAYAGPMFTKRIRPFVYYSEIPLEDKLGNGTTDSFFSGHTSWTATASFFMAKVISDYHPELGEKKWLLYAAAMIPPT
;
A
#
# COMPACT_ATOMS: atom_id res chain seq x y z
N MET A 1 15.68 18.85 17.70
CA MET A 1 14.86 18.30 16.59
C MET A 1 14.35 16.89 16.88
N LYS A 2 15.21 15.87 17.11
CA LYS A 2 14.77 14.48 17.40
C LYS A 2 13.74 14.33 18.54
N LYS A 3 13.89 15.10 19.63
CA LYS A 3 12.96 15.06 20.79
C LYS A 3 11.57 15.61 20.47
N VAL A 4 11.48 16.62 19.59
CA VAL A 4 10.20 17.23 19.17
C VAL A 4 9.45 16.28 18.25
N THR A 5 10.17 15.62 17.33
CA THR A 5 9.59 14.60 16.44
C THR A 5 9.05 13.39 17.23
N LEU A 6 9.78 12.91 18.24
CA LEU A 6 9.31 11.83 19.12
C LEU A 6 8.05 12.23 19.90
N PHE A 7 7.98 13.48 20.35
CA PHE A 7 6.85 14.01 21.11
C PHE A 7 5.59 14.12 20.23
N LEU A 8 5.75 14.53 18.97
CA LEU A 8 4.66 14.60 18.00
C LEU A 8 4.15 13.20 17.61
N ILE A 9 5.03 12.22 17.44
CA ILE A 9 4.64 10.82 17.19
C ILE A 9 3.91 10.24 18.40
N ALA A 10 4.44 10.45 19.61
CA ALA A 10 3.79 9.98 20.84
C ALA A 10 2.41 10.65 21.05
N TYR A 11 2.28 11.94 20.76
CA TYR A 11 1.01 12.65 20.82
C TYR A 11 0.00 12.11 19.81
N PHE A 12 0.43 11.79 18.58
CA PHE A 12 -0.44 11.21 17.55
C PHE A 12 -0.92 9.79 17.93
N VAL A 13 -0.06 8.99 18.55
CA VAL A 13 -0.43 7.64 19.05
C VAL A 13 -1.38 7.73 20.24
N LEU A 14 -1.17 8.67 21.15
CA LEU A 14 -2.01 8.85 22.35
C LEU A 14 -3.37 9.49 22.05
N ALA A 15 -3.47 10.34 21.03
CA ALA A 15 -4.73 10.97 20.63
C ALA A 15 -5.75 9.96 20.05
N ASN A 16 -5.30 8.80 19.56
CA ASN A 16 -6.16 7.73 19.05
C ASN A 16 -6.67 6.77 20.15
N LEU A 17 -6.30 6.96 21.42
CA LEU A 17 -6.82 6.15 22.54
C LEU A 17 -8.22 6.56 23.01
N PHE A 18 -8.76 7.67 22.52
CA PHE A 18 -10.14 8.07 22.79
C PHE A 18 -11.08 7.38 21.78
N GLY A 19 -11.38 6.11 22.08
CA GLY A 19 -12.44 5.36 21.39
C GLY A 19 -13.77 6.10 21.44
N GLN A 20 -14.53 6.01 20.35
CA GLN A 20 -15.84 6.64 20.21
C GLN A 20 -16.79 6.19 21.32
N ASN A 21 -17.24 7.14 22.14
CA ASN A 21 -18.35 6.94 23.06
C ASN A 21 -19.64 6.73 22.25
N SER A 22 -20.11 5.48 22.21
CA SER A 22 -21.42 5.13 21.62
C SER A 22 -22.54 5.61 22.54
N LYS A 23 -23.13 6.77 22.21
CA LYS A 23 -24.50 7.07 22.63
C LYS A 23 -25.37 7.03 21.38
N SER A 24 -26.28 6.06 21.40
CA SER A 24 -27.15 5.69 20.31
C SER A 24 -28.19 6.76 20.02
N GLU A 25 -28.12 7.39 18.86
CA GLU A 25 -29.25 8.08 18.21
C GLU A 25 -28.96 8.20 16.70
N HIS A 26 -29.71 7.46 15.87
CA HIS A 26 -29.50 7.32 14.42
C HIS A 26 -28.04 7.03 14.02
N ASN A 27 -27.55 5.86 14.44
CA ASN A 27 -26.13 5.52 14.43
C ASN A 27 -25.57 5.34 13.02
N LYS A 28 -24.99 6.42 12.47
CA LYS A 28 -23.95 6.28 11.45
C LYS A 28 -22.85 5.38 12.00
N VAL A 29 -22.27 4.56 11.13
CA VAL A 29 -21.16 3.69 11.53
C VAL A 29 -19.87 4.49 11.62
N TYR A 30 -19.66 5.42 10.68
CA TYR A 30 -18.51 6.33 10.67
C TYR A 30 -18.94 7.77 10.85
N HIS A 31 -18.28 8.46 11.77
CA HIS A 31 -18.50 9.88 12.05
C HIS A 31 -17.30 10.69 11.59
N LEU A 32 -17.44 11.33 10.43
CA LEU A 32 -16.42 12.20 9.85
C LEU A 32 -16.64 13.66 10.25
N ASN A 33 -15.54 14.36 10.52
CA ASN A 33 -15.51 15.81 10.63
C ASN A 33 -14.93 16.39 9.33
N TYR A 34 -15.80 16.69 8.37
CA TYR A 34 -15.38 17.20 7.06
C TYR A 34 -14.49 18.45 7.09
N LYS A 35 -14.54 19.27 8.16
CA LYS A 35 -13.63 20.42 8.29
C LYS A 35 -12.18 20.00 8.54
N VAL A 36 -11.96 18.77 8.99
CA VAL A 36 -10.64 18.16 9.24
C VAL A 36 -10.31 17.14 8.16
N ASP A 37 -11.22 16.19 7.90
CA ASP A 37 -10.97 15.07 6.97
C ASP A 37 -10.71 15.58 5.55
N ILE A 38 -11.48 16.55 5.04
CA ILE A 38 -11.24 17.07 3.68
C ILE A 38 -9.85 17.71 3.55
N PRO A 39 -9.42 18.66 4.42
CA PRO A 39 -8.05 19.17 4.37
C PRO A 39 -6.97 18.10 4.54
N VAL A 40 -7.17 17.12 5.42
CA VAL A 40 -6.24 16.00 5.63
C VAL A 40 -6.12 15.16 4.36
N THR A 41 -7.24 14.79 3.74
CA THR A 41 -7.29 14.09 2.46
C THR A 41 -6.51 14.84 1.39
N VAL A 42 -6.75 16.15 1.24
CA VAL A 42 -6.06 16.99 0.24
C VAL A 42 -4.56 17.01 0.51
N ALA A 43 -4.14 17.16 1.78
CA ALA A 43 -2.73 17.13 2.16
C ALA A 43 -2.09 15.76 1.82
N LEU A 44 -2.76 14.65 2.13
CA LEU A 44 -2.28 13.30 1.82
C LEU A 44 -2.11 13.07 0.32
N ILE A 45 -3.03 13.55 -0.50
CA ILE A 45 -2.92 13.49 -1.97
C ILE A 45 -1.73 14.32 -2.46
N ALA A 46 -1.58 15.54 -1.96
CA ALA A 46 -0.49 16.44 -2.34
C ALA A 46 0.87 15.87 -1.95
N THR A 47 1.03 15.36 -0.73
CA THR A 47 2.28 14.72 -0.30
C THR A 47 2.56 13.44 -1.08
N ASN A 48 1.54 12.68 -1.47
CA ASN A 48 1.73 11.49 -2.27
C ASN A 48 2.25 11.84 -3.66
N TYR A 49 1.62 12.80 -4.34
CA TYR A 49 2.07 13.28 -5.63
C TYR A 49 3.51 13.78 -5.59
N TYR A 50 3.86 14.58 -4.58
CA TYR A 50 5.22 15.06 -4.35
C TYR A 50 6.21 13.92 -4.12
N GLY A 51 5.85 12.95 -3.27
CA GLY A 51 6.69 11.80 -2.93
C GLY A 51 7.01 10.93 -4.15
N PHE A 52 6.01 10.63 -4.97
CA PHE A 52 6.21 9.90 -6.22
C PHE A 52 7.00 10.69 -7.26
N SER A 53 6.88 12.02 -7.26
CA SER A 53 7.74 12.89 -8.09
C SER A 53 9.21 12.75 -7.72
N LEU A 54 9.52 12.72 -6.42
CA LEU A 54 10.88 12.49 -5.92
C LEU A 54 11.37 11.08 -6.24
N LEU A 55 10.53 10.05 -6.10
CA LEU A 55 10.91 8.67 -6.44
C LEU A 55 11.29 8.51 -7.91
N ARG A 56 10.56 9.16 -8.83
CA ARG A 56 10.90 9.16 -10.25
C ARG A 56 12.24 9.83 -10.57
N GLN A 57 12.74 10.69 -9.68
CA GLN A 57 14.02 11.39 -9.83
C GLN A 57 15.17 10.67 -9.10
N LYS A 58 14.92 9.52 -8.46
CA LYS A 58 15.99 8.76 -7.81
C LYS A 58 17.04 8.34 -8.85
N PRO A 59 18.34 8.39 -8.50
CA PRO A 59 19.41 7.95 -9.40
C PRO A 59 19.18 6.52 -9.89
N HIS A 60 19.36 6.32 -11.19
CA HIS A 60 19.30 5.01 -11.82
C HIS A 60 20.63 4.27 -11.64
N LEU A 61 20.57 2.94 -11.79
CA LEU A 61 21.78 2.15 -11.93
C LEU A 61 22.40 2.43 -13.30
N ASP A 62 23.72 2.52 -13.36
CA ASP A 62 24.45 2.56 -14.63
C ASP A 62 24.88 1.15 -15.07
N ALA A 63 25.36 1.03 -16.32
CA ALA A 63 25.75 -0.26 -16.88
C ALA A 63 26.95 -0.90 -16.14
N ILE A 64 27.86 -0.09 -15.58
CA ILE A 64 29.02 -0.58 -14.83
C ILE A 64 28.54 -1.20 -13.51
N GLN A 65 27.66 -0.49 -12.80
CA GLN A 65 27.03 -0.95 -11.58
C GLN A 65 26.28 -2.27 -11.81
N ILE A 66 25.46 -2.36 -12.86
CA ILE A 66 24.72 -3.58 -13.22
C ILE A 66 25.67 -4.76 -13.48
N ASN A 67 26.73 -4.54 -14.24
CA ASN A 67 27.72 -5.58 -14.55
C ASN A 67 28.55 -6.01 -13.33
N SER A 68 28.68 -5.14 -12.33
CA SER A 68 29.37 -5.45 -11.07
C SER A 68 28.50 -6.19 -10.04
N LEU A 69 27.20 -6.37 -10.29
CA LEU A 69 26.29 -6.99 -9.34
C LEU A 69 26.63 -8.46 -9.11
N ASN A 70 26.75 -8.84 -7.84
CA ASN A 70 26.94 -10.22 -7.42
C ASN A 70 25.80 -10.66 -6.49
N LYS A 71 25.16 -11.79 -6.83
CA LYS A 71 24.07 -12.36 -6.02
C LYS A 71 24.54 -12.74 -4.60
N ASN A 72 25.83 -13.01 -4.42
CA ASN A 72 26.41 -13.35 -3.13
C ASN A 72 26.51 -12.17 -2.16
N ASP A 73 26.45 -10.93 -2.67
CA ASP A 73 26.46 -9.71 -1.85
C ASP A 73 25.07 -9.44 -1.23
N VAL A 74 24.03 -10.12 -1.73
CA VAL A 74 22.67 -10.03 -1.18
C VAL A 74 22.52 -10.95 0.02
N TRP A 75 21.83 -10.44 1.04
CA TRP A 75 21.53 -11.17 2.27
C TRP A 75 20.88 -12.52 1.99
N ALA A 76 21.32 -13.56 2.69
CA ALA A 76 20.93 -14.95 2.42
C ALA A 76 19.41 -15.18 2.44
N PHE A 77 18.66 -14.47 3.29
CA PHE A 77 17.20 -14.55 3.32
C PHE A 77 16.57 -14.11 1.99
N ASP A 78 17.10 -13.04 1.40
CA ASP A 78 16.60 -12.45 0.15
C ASP A 78 17.17 -13.13 -1.10
N ARG A 79 18.30 -13.82 -0.98
CA ARG A 79 19.01 -14.48 -2.09
C ARG A 79 18.15 -15.52 -2.82
N ARG A 80 17.20 -16.15 -2.12
CA ARG A 80 16.23 -17.07 -2.73
C ARG A 80 15.41 -16.44 -3.87
N ALA A 81 15.19 -15.13 -3.83
CA ALA A 81 14.53 -14.40 -4.93
C ALA A 81 15.43 -14.24 -6.17
N LEU A 82 16.74 -14.45 -6.03
CA LEU A 82 17.76 -14.37 -7.09
C LEU A 82 18.13 -15.73 -7.69
N GLU A 83 17.58 -16.81 -7.13
CA GLU A 83 17.82 -18.21 -7.52
C GLU A 83 16.60 -18.82 -8.22
N GLN A 84 15.63 -17.99 -8.64
CA GLN A 84 14.45 -18.46 -9.35
C GLN A 84 14.79 -18.77 -10.80
N ASN A 85 14.05 -19.72 -11.39
CA ASN A 85 14.10 -19.92 -12.83
C ASN A 85 13.48 -18.69 -13.50
N TYR A 86 14.32 -17.89 -14.15
CA TYR A 86 13.95 -16.58 -14.66
C TYR A 86 13.96 -16.60 -16.18
N SER A 87 12.81 -16.33 -16.78
CA SER A 87 12.66 -16.07 -18.21
C SER A 87 12.01 -14.71 -18.37
N TYR A 88 12.43 -13.95 -19.38
CA TYR A 88 11.81 -12.68 -19.73
C TYR A 88 10.28 -12.82 -19.92
N SER A 89 9.83 -13.89 -20.56
CA SER A 89 8.39 -14.12 -20.81
C SER A 89 7.62 -14.50 -19.54
N CYS A 90 8.24 -15.28 -18.64
CA CYS A 90 7.63 -15.61 -17.34
C CYS A 90 7.52 -14.37 -16.45
N ARG A 91 8.55 -13.52 -16.45
CA ARG A 91 8.52 -12.24 -15.74
C ARG A 91 7.40 -11.35 -16.26
N GLN A 92 7.29 -11.17 -17.58
CA GLN A 92 6.28 -10.27 -18.14
C GLN A 92 4.87 -10.71 -17.72
N LYS A 93 4.58 -12.01 -17.80
CA LYS A 93 3.30 -12.57 -17.32
C LYS A 93 3.08 -12.31 -15.82
N ALA A 94 4.11 -12.48 -15.00
CA ALA A 94 4.00 -12.23 -13.56
C ALA A 94 3.74 -10.75 -13.25
N LEU A 95 4.40 -9.83 -13.97
CA LEU A 95 4.16 -8.40 -13.86
C LEU A 95 2.71 -8.06 -14.26
N ASP A 96 2.24 -8.55 -15.40
CA ASP A 96 0.89 -8.28 -15.89
C ASP A 96 -0.17 -8.78 -14.89
N ILE A 97 0.00 -9.99 -14.36
CA ILE A 97 -0.91 -10.56 -13.34
C ILE A 97 -0.89 -9.71 -12.07
N SER A 98 0.29 -9.29 -11.61
CA SER A 98 0.45 -8.44 -10.43
C SER A 98 -0.23 -7.09 -10.60
N ASP A 99 -0.03 -6.44 -11.75
CA ASP A 99 -0.65 -5.16 -12.11
C ASP A 99 -2.18 -5.28 -12.14
N TRP A 100 -2.70 -6.33 -12.77
CA TRP A 100 -4.14 -6.60 -12.79
C TRP A 100 -4.71 -6.87 -11.41
N GLY A 101 -4.07 -7.73 -10.63
CA GLY A 101 -4.52 -8.07 -9.28
C GLY A 101 -4.55 -6.85 -8.36
N MET A 102 -3.51 -6.02 -8.42
CA MET A 102 -3.45 -4.75 -7.71
C MET A 102 -4.57 -3.80 -8.13
N ASN A 103 -4.74 -3.56 -9.43
CA ASN A 103 -5.78 -2.65 -9.92
C ASN A 103 -7.17 -3.14 -9.52
N ILE A 104 -7.47 -4.42 -9.72
CA ILE A 104 -8.75 -5.02 -9.29
C ILE A 104 -8.96 -4.76 -7.80
N SER A 105 -7.97 -5.06 -6.97
CA SER A 105 -8.07 -4.90 -5.52
C SER A 105 -8.32 -3.46 -5.08
N ILE A 106 -7.64 -2.48 -5.68
CA ILE A 106 -7.85 -1.06 -5.40
C ILE A 106 -9.28 -0.62 -5.77
N PHE A 107 -9.90 -1.24 -6.79
CA PHE A 107 -11.28 -0.92 -7.16
C PHE A 107 -12.32 -1.76 -6.42
N MET A 108 -11.94 -2.87 -5.78
CA MET A 108 -12.88 -3.76 -5.07
C MET A 108 -13.76 -3.04 -4.03
N PRO A 109 -13.24 -2.09 -3.20
CA PRO A 109 -14.07 -1.37 -2.23
C PRO A 109 -15.23 -0.58 -2.85
N VAL A 110 -15.21 -0.27 -4.15
CA VAL A 110 -16.36 0.35 -4.84
C VAL A 110 -17.61 -0.53 -4.77
N PHE A 111 -17.45 -1.86 -4.75
CA PHE A 111 -18.58 -2.79 -4.62
C PHE A 111 -19.28 -2.73 -3.26
N LEU A 112 -18.69 -2.08 -2.25
CA LEU A 112 -19.37 -1.83 -0.97
C LEU A 112 -20.66 -0.99 -1.16
N ALA A 113 -20.71 -0.14 -2.20
CA ALA A 113 -21.91 0.64 -2.53
C ALA A 113 -23.13 -0.22 -2.93
N LEU A 114 -22.93 -1.49 -3.30
CA LEU A 114 -24.03 -2.41 -3.59
C LEU A 114 -24.83 -2.75 -2.33
N ASP A 115 -24.18 -2.77 -1.16
CA ASP A 115 -24.82 -3.04 0.12
C ASP A 115 -25.77 -1.89 0.53
N LYS A 116 -27.02 -2.22 0.87
CA LYS A 116 -28.05 -1.22 1.18
C LYS A 116 -27.76 -0.41 2.44
N LYS A 117 -27.05 -0.95 3.44
CA LYS A 117 -26.70 -0.23 4.67
C LYS A 117 -25.56 0.73 4.38
N ILE A 118 -24.49 0.23 3.74
CA ILE A 118 -23.30 1.01 3.41
C ILE A 118 -23.64 2.15 2.44
N ARG A 119 -24.47 1.89 1.42
CA ARG A 119 -24.83 2.88 0.40
C ARG A 119 -25.44 4.16 0.97
N LYS A 120 -26.14 4.08 2.10
CA LYS A 120 -26.75 5.26 2.76
C LYS A 120 -25.70 6.24 3.28
N GLU A 121 -24.49 5.75 3.56
CA GLU A 121 -23.36 6.50 4.09
C GLU A 121 -22.16 6.43 3.12
N TRP A 122 -22.43 6.19 1.82
CA TRP A 122 -21.40 5.91 0.83
C TRP A 122 -20.33 7.01 0.72
N TYR A 123 -20.72 8.28 0.86
CA TYR A 123 -19.76 9.38 0.81
C TYR A 123 -18.75 9.34 1.95
N ASP A 124 -19.17 8.94 3.15
CA ASP A 124 -18.28 8.83 4.30
C ASP A 124 -17.30 7.66 4.11
N VAL A 125 -17.83 6.52 3.67
CA VAL A 125 -17.01 5.34 3.35
C VAL A 125 -16.02 5.64 2.23
N LEU A 126 -16.44 6.37 1.19
CA LEU A 126 -15.57 6.73 0.07
C LEU A 126 -14.47 7.70 0.50
N LEU A 127 -14.79 8.73 1.28
CA LEU A 127 -13.79 9.68 1.80
C LEU A 127 -12.76 8.94 2.67
N LEU A 128 -13.23 8.11 3.60
CA LEU A 128 -12.35 7.30 4.45
C LEU A 128 -11.50 6.32 3.62
N TYR A 129 -12.06 5.76 2.55
CA TYR A 129 -11.32 4.88 1.66
C TYR A 129 -10.17 5.61 0.96
N VAL A 130 -10.46 6.78 0.39
CA VAL A 130 -9.46 7.63 -0.27
C VAL A 130 -8.36 7.99 0.73
N GLU A 131 -8.71 8.46 1.92
CA GLU A 131 -7.74 8.76 2.97
C GLU A 131 -6.88 7.54 3.31
N THR A 132 -7.50 6.39 3.56
CA THR A 132 -6.80 5.15 3.91
C THR A 132 -5.82 4.74 2.81
N GLN A 133 -6.23 4.82 1.54
CA GLN A 133 -5.39 4.47 0.40
C GLN A 133 -4.20 5.43 0.25
N PHE A 134 -4.42 6.73 0.45
CA PHE A 134 -3.33 7.71 0.39
C PHE A 134 -2.41 7.67 1.62
N VAL A 135 -2.91 7.33 2.81
CA VAL A 135 -2.05 7.01 3.96
C VAL A 135 -1.14 5.82 3.63
N GLY A 136 -1.71 4.71 3.14
CA GLY A 136 -0.95 3.53 2.73
C GLY A 136 0.06 3.84 1.62
N SER A 137 -0.33 4.65 0.63
CA SER A 137 0.54 5.05 -0.47
C SER A 137 1.68 5.98 -0.05
N ASN A 138 1.41 6.93 0.85
CA ASN A 138 2.46 7.74 1.47
C ASN A 138 3.39 6.87 2.32
N MET A 139 2.86 5.90 3.08
CA MET A 139 3.69 4.98 3.87
C MET A 139 4.63 4.18 2.96
N TYR A 140 4.14 3.64 1.84
CA TYR A 140 5.01 3.04 0.84
C TYR A 140 6.11 4.02 0.40
N ALA A 141 5.74 5.18 -0.15
CA ALA A 141 6.73 6.10 -0.73
C ALA A 141 7.77 6.55 0.30
N TYR A 142 7.31 7.05 1.45
CA TYR A 142 8.14 7.69 2.47
C TYR A 142 8.69 6.75 3.55
N ALA A 143 8.32 5.47 3.61
CA ALA A 143 8.94 4.52 4.53
C ALA A 143 9.67 3.36 3.81
N GLY A 144 9.44 3.19 2.51
CA GLY A 144 10.08 2.16 1.69
C GLY A 144 11.15 2.73 0.75
N PRO A 145 10.87 2.83 -0.56
CA PRO A 145 11.87 3.19 -1.57
C PRO A 145 12.51 4.56 -1.39
N MET A 146 11.89 5.55 -0.74
CA MET A 146 12.55 6.86 -0.60
C MET A 146 13.82 6.81 0.25
N PHE A 147 13.86 5.92 1.25
CA PHE A 147 15.00 5.79 2.17
C PHE A 147 15.84 4.54 1.92
N THR A 148 15.48 3.72 0.93
CA THR A 148 16.20 2.50 0.59
C THR A 148 16.69 2.51 -0.86
N LYS A 149 17.76 1.78 -1.13
CA LYS A 149 18.31 1.59 -2.49
C LYS A 149 18.37 0.09 -2.82
N ARG A 150 17.38 -0.67 -2.38
CA ARG A 150 17.39 -2.13 -2.52
C ARG A 150 17.08 -2.51 -3.96
N ILE A 151 18.09 -3.06 -4.64
CA ILE A 151 18.00 -3.46 -6.05
C ILE A 151 16.95 -4.57 -6.22
N ARG A 152 16.07 -4.40 -7.19
CA ARG A 152 15.02 -5.36 -7.54
C ARG A 152 15.65 -6.67 -8.06
N PRO A 153 15.11 -7.84 -7.68
CA PRO A 153 15.67 -9.13 -8.08
C PRO A 153 15.96 -9.29 -9.57
N PHE A 154 15.09 -8.79 -10.44
CA PHE A 154 15.21 -8.96 -11.90
C PHE A 154 16.50 -8.37 -12.49
N VAL A 155 17.10 -7.37 -11.83
CA VAL A 155 18.33 -6.71 -12.31
C VAL A 155 19.53 -7.67 -12.33
N TYR A 156 19.53 -8.67 -11.43
CA TYR A 156 20.60 -9.67 -11.29
C TYR A 156 20.56 -10.79 -12.34
N TYR A 157 19.54 -10.85 -13.20
CA TYR A 157 19.36 -11.93 -14.18
C TYR A 157 19.85 -11.50 -15.56
N SER A 158 20.77 -12.28 -16.15
CA SER A 158 21.37 -12.00 -17.46
C SER A 158 20.37 -12.04 -18.62
N GLU A 159 19.27 -12.76 -18.45
CA GLU A 159 18.18 -12.97 -19.40
C GLU A 159 17.36 -11.70 -19.63
N ILE A 160 17.51 -10.67 -18.78
CA ILE A 160 16.77 -9.43 -18.87
C ILE A 160 17.55 -8.39 -19.67
N PRO A 161 16.91 -7.74 -20.68
CA PRO A 161 17.53 -6.69 -21.46
C PRO A 161 18.15 -5.59 -20.58
N LEU A 162 19.28 -5.06 -21.01
CA LEU A 162 19.95 -3.98 -20.27
C LEU A 162 19.05 -2.74 -20.15
N GLU A 163 18.24 -2.44 -21.17
CA GLU A 163 17.27 -1.34 -21.16
C GLU A 163 16.30 -1.43 -19.98
N ASP A 164 15.71 -2.60 -19.73
CA ASP A 164 14.82 -2.85 -18.58
C ASP A 164 15.53 -2.61 -17.23
N LYS A 165 16.83 -2.96 -17.16
CA LYS A 165 17.64 -2.83 -15.94
C LYS A 165 18.07 -1.38 -15.65
N LEU A 166 18.19 -0.58 -16.70
CA LEU A 166 18.48 0.86 -16.62
C LEU A 166 17.21 1.69 -16.33
N GLY A 167 16.03 1.06 -16.39
CA GLY A 167 14.75 1.72 -16.16
C GLY A 167 14.54 2.26 -14.74
N ASN A 168 13.40 2.94 -14.58
CA ASN A 168 13.01 3.55 -13.32
C ASN A 168 12.61 2.51 -12.26
N GLY A 169 12.83 2.83 -10.98
CA GLY A 169 12.38 2.00 -9.86
C GLY A 169 13.13 0.67 -9.70
N THR A 170 14.24 0.46 -10.39
CA THR A 170 15.08 -0.74 -10.27
C THR A 170 15.72 -0.89 -8.89
N THR A 171 15.74 0.17 -8.08
CA THR A 171 16.21 0.19 -6.69
C THR A 171 15.09 0.24 -5.65
N ASP A 172 13.84 0.09 -6.08
CA ASP A 172 12.65 0.30 -5.27
C ASP A 172 12.01 -1.06 -4.95
N SER A 173 12.79 -1.95 -4.32
CA SER A 173 12.34 -3.30 -3.98
C SER A 173 11.79 -3.46 -2.56
N PHE A 174 11.95 -2.47 -1.67
CA PHE A 174 11.51 -2.60 -0.28
C PHE A 174 10.63 -1.43 0.18
N PHE A 175 9.44 -1.67 0.70
CA PHE A 175 8.60 -2.88 0.50
C PHE A 175 7.77 -2.73 -0.78
N SER A 176 7.02 -3.77 -1.18
CA SER A 176 6.25 -3.76 -2.43
C SER A 176 5.09 -2.76 -2.41
N GLY A 177 5.00 -1.91 -3.44
CA GLY A 177 3.89 -0.97 -3.64
C GLY A 177 2.57 -1.70 -3.93
N HIS A 178 2.57 -2.63 -4.89
CA HIS A 178 1.42 -3.48 -5.23
C HIS A 178 0.84 -4.18 -4.01
N THR A 179 1.69 -4.84 -3.23
CA THR A 179 1.27 -5.54 -2.01
C THR A 179 0.71 -4.57 -0.97
N SER A 180 1.35 -3.42 -0.78
CA SER A 180 0.87 -2.39 0.15
C SER A 180 -0.52 -1.89 -0.22
N TRP A 181 -0.72 -1.51 -1.48
CA TRP A 181 -1.97 -0.93 -1.95
C TRP A 181 -3.11 -1.95 -1.97
N THR A 182 -2.83 -3.18 -2.39
CA THR A 182 -3.80 -4.28 -2.34
C THR A 182 -4.20 -4.64 -0.92
N ALA A 183 -3.23 -4.75 0.00
CA ALA A 183 -3.52 -5.02 1.40
C ALA A 183 -4.38 -3.90 2.01
N THR A 184 -4.05 -2.64 1.71
CA THR A 184 -4.82 -1.47 2.18
C THR A 184 -6.28 -1.57 1.74
N ALA A 185 -6.53 -1.84 0.46
CA ALA A 185 -7.88 -1.92 -0.09
C ALA A 185 -8.68 -3.13 0.42
N SER A 186 -8.06 -4.31 0.44
CA SER A 186 -8.72 -5.56 0.89
C SER A 186 -9.07 -5.52 2.39
N PHE A 187 -8.16 -5.06 3.24
CA PHE A 187 -8.44 -4.91 4.67
C PHE A 187 -9.45 -3.81 4.94
N PHE A 188 -9.42 -2.70 4.18
CA PHE A 188 -10.46 -1.67 4.27
C PHE A 188 -11.84 -2.26 3.94
N MET A 189 -11.96 -3.03 2.86
CA MET A 189 -13.21 -3.71 2.49
C MET A 189 -13.70 -4.65 3.59
N ALA A 190 -12.82 -5.50 4.13
CA ALA A 190 -13.15 -6.42 5.21
C ALA A 190 -13.62 -5.67 6.48
N LYS A 191 -12.96 -4.55 6.80
CA LYS A 191 -13.30 -3.69 7.93
C LYS A 191 -14.67 -3.05 7.78
N VAL A 192 -14.96 -2.44 6.63
CA VAL A 192 -16.27 -1.78 6.39
C VAL A 192 -17.41 -2.80 6.44
N ILE A 193 -17.26 -3.97 5.80
CA ILE A 193 -18.28 -5.04 5.88
C ILE A 193 -18.47 -5.49 7.34
N SER A 194 -17.38 -5.67 8.09
CA SER A 194 -17.42 -6.07 9.49
C SER A 194 -18.14 -5.06 10.38
N ASP A 195 -18.02 -3.76 10.09
CA ASP A 195 -18.61 -2.69 10.90
C ASP A 195 -20.10 -2.51 10.60
N TYR A 196 -20.51 -2.56 9.33
CA TYR A 196 -21.93 -2.43 8.94
C TYR A 196 -22.77 -3.71 9.16
N HIS A 197 -22.12 -4.86 9.38
CA HIS A 197 -22.77 -6.15 9.61
C HIS A 197 -22.39 -6.77 10.97
N PRO A 198 -22.82 -6.17 12.10
CA PRO A 198 -22.55 -6.72 13.43
C PRO A 198 -23.10 -8.13 13.65
N GLU A 199 -24.15 -8.51 12.91
CA GLU A 199 -24.76 -9.84 12.93
C GLU A 199 -23.81 -10.98 12.54
N LEU A 200 -22.69 -10.68 11.85
CA LEU A 200 -21.67 -11.68 11.52
C LEU A 200 -20.96 -12.22 12.78
N GLY A 201 -20.98 -11.49 13.89
CA GLY A 201 -20.35 -11.90 15.15
C GLY A 201 -18.88 -12.31 14.95
N GLU A 202 -18.53 -13.49 15.43
CA GLU A 202 -17.16 -14.03 15.29
C GLU A 202 -16.78 -14.32 13.84
N LYS A 203 -17.74 -14.60 12.94
CA LYS A 203 -17.46 -14.97 11.54
C LYS A 203 -16.76 -13.86 10.75
N LYS A 204 -16.67 -12.64 11.29
CA LYS A 204 -15.88 -11.53 10.73
C LYS A 204 -14.42 -11.92 10.47
N TRP A 205 -13.83 -12.86 11.23
CA TRP A 205 -12.46 -13.32 10.99
C TRP A 205 -12.28 -13.90 9.58
N LEU A 206 -13.33 -14.49 8.97
CA LEU A 206 -13.30 -15.01 7.60
C LEU A 206 -13.07 -13.90 6.57
N LEU A 207 -13.59 -12.68 6.83
CA LEU A 207 -13.38 -11.54 5.94
C LEU A 207 -11.93 -11.06 5.97
N TYR A 208 -11.33 -11.00 7.16
CA TYR A 208 -9.91 -10.65 7.30
C TYR A 208 -9.00 -11.76 6.78
N ALA A 209 -9.35 -13.03 6.97
CA ALA A 209 -8.64 -14.16 6.36
C ALA A 209 -8.70 -14.09 4.82
N ALA A 210 -9.85 -13.71 4.24
CA ALA A 210 -9.96 -13.47 2.80
C ALA A 210 -9.11 -12.26 2.36
N ALA A 211 -9.09 -11.18 3.12
CA ALA A 211 -8.25 -10.01 2.84
C ALA A 211 -6.74 -10.32 2.89
N MET A 212 -6.33 -11.33 3.65
CA MET A 212 -4.95 -11.83 3.67
C MET A 212 -4.53 -12.59 2.40
N ILE A 213 -5.45 -12.87 1.48
CA ILE A 213 -5.16 -13.48 0.16
C ILE A 213 -5.22 -12.37 -0.91
N PRO A 214 -4.21 -11.49 -0.99
CA PRO A 214 -4.19 -10.45 -2.00
C PRO A 214 -3.89 -11.06 -3.38
N PRO A 215 -4.60 -10.67 -4.45
CA PRO A 215 -4.15 -10.92 -5.80
C PRO A 215 -3.06 -9.87 -6.12
N THR A 216 -1.80 -10.19 -5.83
CA THR A 216 -0.62 -9.37 -6.17
C THR A 216 0.47 -10.23 -6.74
#